data_AF-A0AAP6RK28-F1
#
_entry.id   AF-A0AAP6RK28-F1
#
_cell.length_a   1.000
_cell.length_b   1.000
_cell.length_c   1.000
_cell.angle_alpha   90.00
_cell.angle_beta   90.00
_cell.angle_gamma   90.00
#
_symmetry.space_group_name_H-M   'P 1'
#
loop_
_entity.id
_entity.type
_entity.pdbx_description
1 polymer ?
#
loop_
_entity_poly.entity_id
_entity_poly.type
_entity_poly.pdbx_seq_one_letter_code
_entity_poly.pdbx_strand_id
1 'polypeptide(L)'
;MNIKATLKEVQKSFLSGVSFMMPAVVAGGIMLAISLATGEKSDTGVVVTNELMQNINLLGKAAFAMMIPILGGYIAYSIAGKPGLAPGMILGFLANNPVTVNDVEVKSGFLGAMLLGVAAGYLVKWMKKWKVSKTIKTILPILIIPTISVFILGLIYIYVVATPLAFLMNGLTSIMSSLNGSSAILLAVFIGLFGEVDMGGPITKSVSMFTLALMNEGIYEPNGMFRIAVAIPPIGIFLATLFFKKKFTEGDRDAAVAAGIMGCIGITEGAIPFVVSDMKRILPSTMIGTAVG
;
A
#
# COMPACT_ATOMS: atom_id res chain seq x y z
N MET A 1 20.25 -20.81 -10.79
CA MET A 1 19.11 -20.13 -10.12
C MET A 1 18.01 -19.97 -11.16
N ASN A 2 16.79 -20.45 -10.92
CA ASN A 2 15.69 -20.29 -11.89
C ASN A 2 15.13 -18.87 -11.74
N ILE A 3 15.50 -17.97 -12.67
CA ILE A 3 15.13 -16.55 -12.65
C ILE A 3 13.60 -16.38 -12.56
N LYS A 4 12.83 -17.19 -13.29
CA LYS A 4 11.35 -17.13 -13.25
C LYS A 4 10.81 -17.45 -11.87
N ALA A 5 11.39 -18.42 -11.16
CA ALA A 5 10.98 -18.76 -9.81
C ALA A 5 11.34 -17.66 -8.81
N THR A 6 12.51 -17.05 -8.92
CA THR A 6 12.93 -15.92 -8.08
C THR A 6 12.04 -14.70 -8.28
N LEU A 7 11.71 -14.35 -9.52
CA LEU A 7 10.80 -13.23 -9.81
C LEU A 7 9.40 -13.46 -9.23
N LYS A 8 8.86 -14.69 -9.34
CA LYS A 8 7.58 -15.04 -8.71
C LYS A 8 7.64 -14.97 -7.18
N GLU A 9 8.76 -15.37 -6.57
CA GLU A 9 8.97 -15.24 -5.13
C GLU A 9 8.94 -13.77 -4.70
N VAL A 10 9.71 -12.91 -5.38
CA VAL A 10 9.75 -11.46 -5.09
C VAL A 10 8.38 -10.81 -5.29
N GLN A 11 7.68 -11.10 -6.38
CA GLN A 11 6.32 -10.60 -6.61
C GLN A 11 5.37 -11.01 -5.49
N LYS A 12 5.41 -12.27 -5.07
CA LYS A 12 4.63 -12.77 -3.94
C LYS A 12 4.98 -12.03 -2.64
N SER A 13 6.26 -11.75 -2.42
CA SER A 13 6.72 -11.01 -1.24
C SER A 13 6.22 -9.57 -1.21
N PHE A 14 6.15 -8.88 -2.36
CA PHE A 14 5.52 -7.56 -2.43
C PHE A 14 4.03 -7.60 -2.10
N LEU A 15 3.28 -8.54 -2.70
CA LEU A 15 1.86 -8.71 -2.39
C LEU A 15 1.62 -9.05 -0.92
N SER A 16 2.51 -9.85 -0.32
CA SER A 16 2.50 -10.13 1.12
C SER A 16 2.69 -8.84 1.93
N GLY A 17 3.74 -8.06 1.64
CA GLY A 17 3.99 -6.79 2.32
C GLY A 17 2.79 -5.83 2.28
N VAL A 18 2.18 -5.66 1.09
CA VAL A 18 0.99 -4.83 0.91
C VAL A 18 -0.19 -5.35 1.76
N SER A 19 -0.44 -6.66 1.71
CA SER A 19 -1.56 -7.25 2.46
C SER A 19 -1.42 -7.07 3.97
N PHE A 20 -0.20 -7.14 4.51
CA PHE A 20 0.03 -7.00 5.94
C PHE A 20 0.10 -5.54 6.41
N MET A 21 0.42 -4.57 5.55
CA MET A 21 0.36 -3.14 5.92
C MET A 21 -1.07 -2.57 5.89
N MET A 22 -1.98 -3.16 5.10
CA MET A 22 -3.36 -2.70 4.93
C MET A 22 -4.12 -2.46 6.26
N PRO A 23 -4.07 -3.36 7.26
CA PRO A 23 -4.73 -3.12 8.55
C PRO A 23 -4.26 -1.82 9.25
N ALA A 24 -2.96 -1.49 9.17
CA ALA A 24 -2.44 -0.25 9.74
C ALA A 24 -2.94 0.97 8.95
N VAL A 25 -2.99 0.88 7.62
CA VAL A 25 -3.55 1.93 6.76
C VAL A 25 -5.04 2.16 7.04
N VAL A 26 -5.82 1.10 7.22
CA VAL A 26 -7.26 1.21 7.52
C VAL A 26 -7.49 1.82 8.90
N ALA A 27 -6.82 1.31 9.94
CA ALA A 27 -6.93 1.86 11.29
C ALA A 27 -6.52 3.34 11.31
N GLY A 28 -5.39 3.67 10.66
CA GLY A 28 -4.92 5.05 10.55
C GLY A 28 -5.89 5.94 9.79
N GLY A 29 -6.38 5.48 8.64
CA GLY A 29 -7.29 6.21 7.77
C GLY A 29 -8.60 6.59 8.46
N ILE A 30 -9.21 5.64 9.15
CA ILE A 30 -10.46 5.86 9.90
C ILE A 30 -10.24 6.88 11.03
N MET A 31 -9.16 6.72 11.81
CA MET A 31 -8.85 7.65 12.90
C MET A 31 -8.57 9.07 12.39
N LEU A 32 -7.78 9.21 11.32
CA LEU A 32 -7.54 10.51 10.68
C LEU A 32 -8.84 11.11 10.14
N ALA A 33 -9.68 10.32 9.47
CA ALA A 33 -10.94 10.80 8.91
C ALA A 33 -11.90 11.31 10.00
N ILE A 34 -12.10 10.56 11.09
CA ILE A 34 -12.96 10.97 12.21
C ILE A 34 -12.43 12.25 12.87
N SER A 35 -11.13 12.29 13.13
CA SER A 35 -10.47 13.44 13.73
C SER A 35 -10.64 14.70 12.86
N LEU A 36 -10.32 14.61 11.57
CA LEU A 36 -10.38 15.73 10.63
C LEU A 36 -11.82 16.16 10.31
N ALA A 37 -12.81 15.26 10.38
CA ALA A 37 -14.21 15.61 10.17
C ALA A 37 -14.75 16.62 11.19
N THR A 38 -14.12 16.69 12.37
CA THR A 38 -14.44 17.67 13.43
C THR A 38 -13.57 18.92 13.40
N GLY A 39 -12.61 18.99 12.48
CA GLY A 39 -11.65 20.08 12.42
C GLY A 39 -12.21 21.34 11.74
N GLU A 40 -11.64 22.47 12.09
CA GLU A 40 -11.96 23.77 11.52
C GLU A 40 -11.01 24.06 10.35
N LYS A 41 -11.53 24.71 9.30
CA LYS A 41 -10.70 25.13 8.17
C LYS A 41 -9.79 26.28 8.59
N SER A 42 -8.52 26.17 8.22
CA SER A 42 -7.45 27.16 8.39
C SER A 42 -6.75 27.37 7.05
N ASP A 43 -5.98 28.45 6.93
CA ASP A 43 -5.11 28.75 5.79
C ASP A 43 -4.08 27.63 5.51
N THR A 44 -3.77 26.82 6.53
CA THR A 44 -2.80 25.70 6.44
C THR A 44 -3.46 24.32 6.36
N GLY A 45 -4.80 24.25 6.25
CA GLY A 45 -5.55 22.99 6.17
C GLY A 45 -6.58 22.85 7.28
N VAL A 46 -6.96 21.61 7.61
CA VAL A 46 -7.95 21.33 8.66
C VAL A 46 -7.24 21.20 10.01
N VAL A 47 -7.59 22.07 10.96
CA VAL A 47 -7.02 22.09 12.31
C VAL A 47 -8.03 21.48 13.28
N VAL A 48 -7.59 20.48 14.02
CA VAL A 48 -8.41 19.79 15.02
C VAL A 48 -8.17 20.45 16.38
N THR A 49 -9.21 21.06 16.95
CA THR A 49 -9.11 21.86 18.19
C THR A 49 -9.47 21.06 19.44
N ASN A 50 -10.35 20.07 19.32
CA ASN A 50 -10.78 19.23 20.42
C ASN A 50 -9.69 18.23 20.86
N GLU A 51 -9.39 18.14 22.16
CA GLU A 51 -8.31 17.30 22.72
C GLU A 51 -8.47 15.81 22.39
N LEU A 52 -9.69 15.26 22.52
CA LEU A 52 -9.95 13.87 22.17
C LEU A 52 -9.67 13.64 20.68
N MET A 53 -10.07 14.57 19.82
CA MET A 53 -9.86 14.45 18.38
C MET A 53 -8.39 14.65 17.99
N GLN A 54 -7.61 15.44 18.73
CA GLN A 54 -6.15 15.51 18.58
C GLN A 54 -5.49 14.19 18.98
N ASN A 55 -5.93 13.55 20.07
CA ASN A 55 -5.44 12.24 20.47
C ASN A 55 -5.77 11.16 19.42
N ILE A 56 -6.98 11.19 18.86
CA ILE A 56 -7.36 10.31 17.73
C ILE A 56 -6.50 10.62 16.48
N ASN A 57 -6.21 11.89 16.20
CA ASN A 57 -5.30 12.29 15.12
C ASN A 57 -3.91 11.67 15.29
N LEU A 58 -3.38 11.72 16.50
CA LEU A 58 -2.08 11.16 16.86
C LEU A 58 -2.03 9.64 16.64
N LEU A 59 -3.07 8.93 17.08
CA LEU A 59 -3.19 7.49 16.84
C LEU A 59 -3.23 7.18 15.33
N GLY A 60 -3.97 7.99 14.56
CA GLY A 60 -4.02 7.88 13.10
C GLY A 60 -2.65 8.05 12.45
N LYS A 61 -1.91 9.10 12.83
CA LYS A 61 -0.53 9.36 12.37
C LYS A 61 0.42 8.23 12.72
N ALA A 62 0.33 7.68 13.94
CA ALA A 62 1.15 6.56 14.37
C ALA A 62 0.90 5.30 13.53
N ALA A 63 -0.37 4.98 13.24
CA ALA A 63 -0.73 3.85 12.39
C ALA A 63 -0.20 4.02 10.95
N PHE A 64 -0.30 5.22 10.37
CA PHE A 64 0.28 5.53 9.05
C PHE A 64 1.80 5.44 9.04
N ALA A 65 2.49 5.93 10.08
CA ALA A 65 3.94 5.85 10.18
C ALA A 65 4.45 4.39 10.17
N MET A 66 3.62 3.44 10.62
CA MET A 66 3.93 2.01 10.64
C MET A 66 3.70 1.30 9.31
N MET A 67 3.03 1.90 8.33
CA MET A 67 2.70 1.19 7.07
C MET A 67 3.96 0.72 6.32
N ILE A 68 4.99 1.58 6.21
CA ILE A 68 6.23 1.29 5.47
C ILE A 68 7.16 0.33 6.24
N PRO A 69 7.34 0.46 7.56
CA PRO A 69 7.99 -0.59 8.35
C PRO A 69 7.31 -1.96 8.20
N ILE A 70 5.97 -2.03 8.29
CA ILE A 70 5.23 -3.29 8.14
C ILE A 70 5.43 -3.87 6.73
N LEU A 71 5.35 -3.04 5.69
CA LEU A 71 5.64 -3.44 4.31
C LEU A 71 7.02 -4.12 4.18
N GLY A 72 8.09 -3.43 4.59
CA GLY A 72 9.46 -3.96 4.50
C GLY A 72 9.64 -5.24 5.33
N GLY A 73 9.08 -5.26 6.53
CA GLY A 73 9.08 -6.42 7.43
C GLY A 73 8.43 -7.65 6.81
N TYR A 74 7.25 -7.49 6.22
CA TYR A 74 6.49 -8.63 5.67
C TYR A 74 6.97 -9.06 4.28
N ILE A 75 7.64 -8.20 3.52
CA ILE A 75 8.43 -8.61 2.36
C ILE A 75 9.56 -9.54 2.82
N ALA A 76 10.36 -9.12 3.80
CA ALA A 76 11.47 -9.92 4.32
C ALA A 76 10.98 -11.24 4.95
N TYR A 77 9.89 -11.18 5.71
CA TYR A 77 9.21 -12.34 6.28
C TYR A 77 8.75 -13.33 5.20
N SER A 78 8.16 -12.86 4.10
CA SER A 78 7.72 -13.73 3.01
C SER A 78 8.88 -14.52 2.39
N ILE A 79 10.11 -14.01 2.44
CA ILE A 79 11.30 -14.66 1.87
C ILE A 79 11.99 -15.58 2.88
N ALA A 80 12.09 -15.15 4.15
CA ALA A 80 12.96 -15.78 5.14
C ALA A 80 12.27 -16.24 6.44
N GLY A 81 10.98 -15.95 6.60
CA GLY A 81 10.19 -16.21 7.80
C GLY A 81 10.49 -15.24 8.95
N LYS A 82 10.10 -15.61 10.18
CA LYS A 82 10.16 -14.78 11.40
C LYS A 82 11.48 -14.00 11.59
N PRO A 83 12.68 -14.59 11.36
CA PRO A 83 13.94 -13.85 11.57
C PRO A 83 14.14 -12.64 10.64
N GLY A 84 13.44 -12.57 9.51
CA GLY A 84 13.52 -11.44 8.59
C GLY A 84 12.64 -10.25 8.97
N LEU A 85 11.69 -10.44 9.89
CA LEU A 85 10.68 -9.44 10.23
C LEU A 85 11.31 -8.17 10.80
N ALA A 86 12.11 -8.30 11.86
CA ALA A 86 12.73 -7.15 12.52
C ALA A 86 13.70 -6.37 11.59
N PRO A 87 14.63 -7.03 10.87
CA PRO A 87 15.45 -6.34 9.87
C PRO A 87 14.64 -5.59 8.81
N GLY A 88 13.62 -6.24 8.24
CA GLY A 88 12.78 -5.61 7.22
C GLY A 88 12.02 -4.40 7.76
N MET A 89 11.51 -4.46 8.99
CA MET A 89 10.83 -3.34 9.64
C MET A 89 11.76 -2.18 9.92
N ILE A 90 12.95 -2.44 10.50
CA ILE A 90 13.93 -1.41 10.85
C ILE A 90 14.47 -0.74 9.58
N LEU A 91 14.79 -1.52 8.55
CA LEU A 91 15.28 -0.97 7.29
C LEU A 91 14.17 -0.26 6.50
N GLY A 92 12.93 -0.75 6.57
CA GLY A 92 11.77 -0.05 6.02
C GLY A 92 11.51 1.28 6.73
N PHE A 93 11.65 1.32 8.06
CA PHE A 93 11.62 2.56 8.83
C PHE A 93 12.75 3.51 8.42
N LEU A 94 13.98 3.01 8.32
CA LEU A 94 15.14 3.81 7.90
C LEU A 94 14.94 4.40 6.49
N ALA A 95 14.36 3.65 5.55
CA ALA A 95 14.05 4.15 4.22
C ALA A 95 12.95 5.23 4.23
N ASN A 96 11.98 5.10 5.13
CA ASN A 96 10.85 6.02 5.23
C ASN A 96 11.16 7.33 5.97
N ASN A 97 12.31 7.43 6.62
CA ASN A 97 12.71 8.62 7.36
C ASN A 97 13.91 9.30 6.68
N PRO A 98 14.09 10.62 6.86
CA PRO A 98 15.28 11.31 6.38
C PRO A 98 16.55 10.71 6.95
N VAL A 99 17.54 10.52 6.09
CA VAL A 99 18.90 10.09 6.44
C VAL A 99 19.86 11.11 5.86
N THR A 100 20.79 11.60 6.68
CA THR A 100 21.82 12.53 6.21
C THR A 100 22.93 11.76 5.49
N VAL A 101 23.16 12.08 4.22
CA VAL A 101 24.24 11.56 3.39
C VAL A 101 25.02 12.73 2.83
N ASN A 102 26.29 12.87 3.22
CA ASN A 102 27.15 14.01 2.83
C ASN A 102 26.47 15.37 3.09
N ASP A 103 25.94 15.57 4.30
CA ASP A 103 25.23 16.77 4.76
C ASP A 103 23.92 17.10 4.02
N VAL A 104 23.41 16.17 3.21
CA VAL A 104 22.11 16.27 2.53
C VAL A 104 21.13 15.26 3.12
N GLU A 105 19.97 15.72 3.57
CA GLU A 105 18.89 14.83 3.97
C GLU A 105 18.25 14.17 2.74
N VAL A 106 18.27 12.84 2.73
CA VAL A 106 17.64 12.03 1.67
C VAL A 106 16.61 11.08 2.26
N LYS A 107 15.48 10.93 1.57
CA LYS A 107 14.41 9.98 1.91
C LYS A 107 14.07 9.16 0.66
N SER A 108 14.25 7.84 0.75
CA SER A 108 13.92 6.93 -0.37
C SER A 108 12.50 6.35 -0.27
N GLY A 109 11.84 6.56 0.86
CA GLY A 109 10.43 6.28 1.08
C GLY A 109 10.06 4.84 0.74
N PHE A 110 8.95 4.73 0.03
CA PHE A 110 8.34 3.46 -0.34
C PHE A 110 9.27 2.54 -1.16
N LEU A 111 9.97 3.08 -2.17
CA LEU A 111 10.87 2.30 -3.03
C LEU A 111 12.06 1.72 -2.26
N GLY A 112 12.64 2.52 -1.36
CA GLY A 112 13.71 2.04 -0.46
C GLY A 112 13.26 0.90 0.42
N ALA A 113 12.08 1.01 1.02
CA ALA A 113 11.55 -0.03 1.89
C ALA A 113 11.28 -1.35 1.15
N MET A 114 10.80 -1.29 -0.10
CA MET A 114 10.63 -2.48 -0.94
C MET A 114 11.96 -3.17 -1.23
N LEU A 115 12.95 -2.40 -1.68
CA LEU A 115 14.27 -2.92 -2.04
C LEU A 115 14.97 -3.51 -0.81
N LEU A 116 14.97 -2.78 0.31
CA LEU A 116 15.58 -3.24 1.56
C LEU A 116 14.83 -4.42 2.18
N GLY A 117 13.50 -4.49 2.05
CA GLY A 117 12.72 -5.66 2.47
C GLY A 117 13.14 -6.93 1.73
N VAL A 118 13.33 -6.83 0.40
CA VAL A 118 13.82 -7.97 -0.41
C VAL A 118 15.27 -8.31 -0.05
N ALA A 119 16.15 -7.31 0.08
CA ALA A 119 17.55 -7.50 0.44
C ALA A 119 17.69 -8.16 1.82
N ALA A 120 16.93 -7.68 2.81
CA ALA A 120 16.87 -8.25 4.15
C ALA A 120 16.37 -9.70 4.11
N GLY A 121 15.31 -9.97 3.36
CA GLY A 121 14.81 -11.33 3.14
C GLY A 121 15.89 -12.27 2.62
N TYR A 122 16.60 -11.90 1.54
CA TYR A 122 17.63 -12.76 0.98
C TYR A 122 18.88 -12.90 1.85
N LEU A 123 19.32 -11.81 2.51
CA LEU A 123 20.45 -11.85 3.44
C LEU A 123 20.14 -12.78 4.63
N VAL A 124 18.96 -12.65 5.22
CA VAL A 124 18.49 -13.53 6.30
C VAL A 124 18.37 -14.97 5.83
N LYS A 125 17.81 -15.21 4.64
CA LYS A 125 17.69 -16.55 4.04
C LYS A 125 19.06 -17.20 3.81
N TRP A 126 20.09 -16.41 3.52
CA TRP A 126 21.47 -16.88 3.43
C TRP A 126 22.07 -17.18 4.82
N MET A 127 21.94 -16.28 5.79
CA MET A 127 22.47 -16.50 7.14
C MET A 127 21.84 -17.70 7.86
N LYS A 128 20.57 -18.01 7.59
CA LYS A 128 19.91 -19.22 8.10
C LYS A 128 20.57 -20.53 7.64
N LYS A 129 21.40 -20.50 6.59
CA LYS A 129 22.13 -21.67 6.08
C LYS A 129 23.52 -21.83 6.71
N TRP A 130 23.95 -20.91 7.56
CA TRP A 130 25.25 -21.00 8.21
C TRP A 130 25.35 -22.23 9.11
N LYS A 131 26.46 -22.97 8.97
CA LYS A 131 26.78 -24.09 9.84
C LYS A 131 27.47 -23.54 11.08
N VAL A 132 26.75 -23.51 12.20
CA VAL A 132 27.22 -22.97 13.47
C VAL A 132 27.05 -23.99 14.60
N SER A 133 27.75 -23.81 15.71
CA SER A 133 27.64 -24.68 16.88
C SER A 133 26.23 -24.65 17.49
N LYS A 134 25.89 -25.66 18.31
CA LYS A 134 24.56 -25.76 18.96
C LYS A 134 24.22 -24.51 19.78
N THR A 135 25.21 -23.93 20.46
CA THR A 135 25.08 -22.70 21.24
C THR A 135 24.77 -21.48 20.37
N ILE A 136 25.46 -21.33 19.24
CA ILE A 136 25.21 -20.19 18.34
C ILE A 136 23.84 -20.32 17.68
N LYS A 137 23.39 -21.55 17.37
CA LYS A 137 22.11 -21.80 16.69
C LYS A 137 20.89 -21.27 17.46
N THR A 138 20.95 -21.20 18.80
CA THR A 138 19.84 -20.68 19.63
C THR A 138 19.75 -19.16 19.57
N ILE A 139 20.89 -18.46 19.54
CA ILE A 139 20.96 -16.99 19.47
C ILE A 139 20.94 -16.45 18.03
N LEU A 140 21.22 -17.29 17.04
CA LEU A 140 21.32 -16.91 15.64
C LEU A 140 20.09 -16.13 15.13
N PRO A 141 18.83 -16.63 15.25
CA PRO A 141 17.66 -15.92 14.72
C PRO A 141 17.21 -14.72 15.57
N ILE A 142 17.63 -14.61 16.82
CA ILE A 142 17.15 -13.59 17.77
C ILE A 142 18.13 -12.42 17.87
N LEU A 143 19.43 -12.68 17.80
CA LEU A 143 20.48 -11.69 18.01
C LEU A 143 21.31 -11.48 16.74
N ILE A 144 21.94 -12.54 16.24
CA ILE A 144 22.95 -12.42 15.18
C ILE A 144 22.31 -11.97 13.86
N ILE A 145 21.25 -12.66 13.43
CA ILE A 145 20.56 -12.36 12.18
C ILE A 145 20.00 -10.92 12.18
N PRO A 146 19.25 -10.49 13.22
CA PRO A 146 18.73 -9.14 13.22
C PRO A 146 19.82 -8.07 13.20
N THR A 147 20.84 -8.20 14.07
CA THR A 147 21.92 -7.21 14.18
C THR A 147 22.76 -7.13 12.91
N ILE A 148 23.21 -8.26 12.36
CA ILE A 148 24.03 -8.27 11.14
C ILE A 148 23.25 -7.76 9.94
N SER A 149 21.97 -8.11 9.81
CA SER A 149 21.15 -7.65 8.68
C SER A 149 21.00 -6.14 8.69
N VAL A 150 20.63 -5.57 9.83
CA VAL A 150 20.45 -4.11 9.98
C VAL A 150 21.77 -3.39 9.80
N PHE A 151 22.86 -3.90 10.39
CA PHE A 151 24.18 -3.29 10.26
C PHE A 151 24.65 -3.26 8.80
N ILE A 152 24.69 -4.41 8.13
CA ILE A 152 25.22 -4.49 6.76
C ILE A 152 24.33 -3.72 5.80
N LEU A 153 23.02 -3.99 5.78
CA LEU A 153 22.12 -3.37 4.82
C LEU A 153 21.84 -1.90 5.15
N GLY A 154 21.87 -1.51 6.42
CA GLY A 154 21.75 -0.12 6.85
C GLY A 154 22.93 0.71 6.37
N LEU A 155 24.17 0.23 6.55
CA LEU A 155 25.35 0.95 6.04
C LEU A 155 25.38 0.99 4.52
N ILE A 156 25.09 -0.12 3.84
CA ILE A 156 24.96 -0.14 2.38
C ILE A 156 23.89 0.86 1.92
N TYR A 157 22.76 0.92 2.63
CA TYR A 157 21.71 1.87 2.33
C TYR A 157 22.21 3.31 2.45
N ILE A 158 22.73 3.70 3.62
CA ILE A 158 23.17 5.06 3.90
C ILE A 158 24.24 5.52 2.90
N TYR A 159 25.27 4.71 2.65
CA TYR A 159 26.42 5.16 1.86
C TYR A 159 26.27 4.98 0.35
N VAL A 160 25.42 4.07 -0.11
CA VAL A 160 25.39 3.68 -1.54
C VAL A 160 24.00 3.82 -2.15
N VAL A 161 22.95 3.43 -1.43
CA VAL A 161 21.62 3.23 -2.04
C VAL A 161 20.64 4.38 -1.77
N ALA A 162 20.78 5.09 -0.65
CA ALA A 162 19.85 6.13 -0.23
C ALA A 162 19.75 7.26 -1.26
N THR A 163 20.88 7.82 -1.69
CA THR A 163 20.93 8.90 -2.69
C THR A 163 20.31 8.53 -4.04
N PRO A 164 20.70 7.42 -4.72
CA PRO A 164 20.10 7.09 -6.01
C PRO A 164 18.60 6.77 -5.90
N LEU A 165 18.15 6.15 -4.81
CA LEU A 165 16.71 5.90 -4.62
C LEU A 165 15.93 7.17 -4.30
N ALA A 166 16.49 8.09 -3.51
CA ALA A 166 15.89 9.39 -3.27
C ALA A 166 15.78 10.20 -4.56
N PHE A 167 16.78 10.14 -5.44
CA PHE A 167 16.70 10.76 -6.77
C PHE A 167 15.54 10.20 -7.59
N LEU A 168 15.36 8.87 -7.63
CA LEU A 168 14.24 8.24 -8.32
C LEU A 168 12.89 8.63 -7.73
N MET A 169 12.79 8.67 -6.39
CA MET A 169 11.57 9.10 -5.71
C MET A 169 11.25 10.56 -5.99
N ASN A 170 12.22 11.46 -5.92
CA ASN A 170 12.04 12.88 -6.21
C ASN A 170 11.66 13.11 -7.68
N GLY A 171 12.22 12.33 -8.61
CA GLY A 171 11.80 12.34 -10.01
C GLY A 171 10.36 11.91 -10.18
N LEU A 172 9.96 10.82 -9.53
CA LEU A 172 8.58 10.34 -9.54
C LEU A 172 7.61 11.38 -8.96
N THR A 173 7.92 11.95 -7.80
CA THR A 173 7.06 12.96 -7.16
C THR A 173 6.98 14.22 -8.00
N SER A 174 8.08 14.67 -8.60
CA SER A 174 8.09 15.82 -9.53
C SER A 174 7.21 15.58 -10.76
N ILE A 175 7.29 14.38 -11.36
CA ILE A 175 6.42 14.02 -12.49
C ILE A 175 4.95 14.05 -12.04
N MET A 176 4.62 13.43 -10.91
CA MET A 176 3.25 13.38 -10.41
C MET A 176 2.69 14.77 -10.06
N SER A 177 3.49 15.62 -9.40
CA SER A 177 3.07 16.99 -9.03
C SER A 177 3.03 17.96 -10.22
N SER A 178 3.66 17.63 -11.34
CA SER A 178 3.62 18.45 -12.57
C SER A 178 2.49 18.07 -13.51
N LEU A 179 1.72 17.02 -13.21
CA LEU A 179 0.57 16.63 -14.01
C LEU A 179 -0.51 17.73 -13.99
N ASN A 180 -0.87 18.23 -15.16
CA ASN A 180 -1.91 19.22 -15.34
C ASN A 180 -2.74 18.91 -16.60
N GLY A 181 -3.97 19.43 -16.66
CA GLY A 181 -4.87 19.26 -17.79
C GLY A 181 -4.93 17.80 -18.29
N SER A 182 -4.46 17.58 -19.51
CA SER A 182 -4.51 16.28 -20.20
C SER A 182 -3.75 15.15 -19.51
N SER A 183 -2.61 15.42 -18.87
CA SER A 183 -1.78 14.37 -18.26
C SER A 183 -2.36 13.87 -16.94
N ALA A 184 -3.02 14.74 -16.18
CA ALA A 184 -3.80 14.36 -14.99
C ALA A 184 -5.01 13.50 -15.37
N ILE A 185 -5.69 13.82 -16.48
CA ILE A 185 -6.81 13.01 -17.01
C ILE A 185 -6.32 11.60 -17.40
N LEU A 186 -5.18 11.49 -18.06
CA LEU A 186 -4.61 10.18 -18.42
C LEU A 186 -4.29 9.34 -17.19
N LEU A 187 -3.77 9.95 -16.12
CA LEU A 187 -3.55 9.25 -14.86
C LEU A 187 -4.87 8.80 -14.22
N ALA A 188 -5.89 9.66 -14.21
CA ALA A 188 -7.21 9.32 -13.69
C ALA A 188 -7.83 8.14 -14.46
N VAL A 189 -7.79 8.17 -15.79
CA VAL A 189 -8.27 7.07 -16.64
C VAL A 189 -7.48 5.77 -16.35
N PHE A 190 -6.17 5.85 -16.18
CA PHE A 190 -5.36 4.68 -15.81
C PHE A 190 -5.78 4.11 -14.45
N ILE A 191 -5.88 4.96 -13.42
CA ILE A 191 -6.30 4.53 -12.08
C ILE A 191 -7.72 3.97 -12.13
N GLY A 192 -8.65 4.58 -12.87
CA GLY A 192 -10.00 4.09 -13.02
C GLY A 192 -10.06 2.72 -13.69
N LEU A 193 -9.39 2.55 -14.85
CA LEU A 193 -9.43 1.29 -15.60
C LEU A 193 -8.77 0.13 -14.85
N PHE A 194 -7.65 0.36 -14.18
CA PHE A 194 -6.85 -0.70 -13.56
C PHE A 194 -7.05 -0.82 -12.05
N GLY A 195 -7.53 0.23 -11.39
CA GLY A 195 -7.70 0.28 -9.96
C GLY A 195 -8.64 -0.80 -9.44
N GLU A 196 -9.63 -1.20 -10.22
CA GLU A 196 -10.64 -2.18 -9.81
C GLU A 196 -10.89 -3.27 -10.86
N VAL A 197 -9.91 -3.54 -11.73
CA VAL A 197 -10.07 -4.54 -12.79
C VAL A 197 -10.27 -5.97 -12.25
N ASP A 198 -9.75 -6.24 -11.05
CA ASP A 198 -9.83 -7.54 -10.39
C ASP A 198 -10.44 -7.46 -8.98
N MET A 199 -11.18 -6.38 -8.69
CA MET A 199 -12.00 -6.19 -7.48
C MET A 199 -11.23 -6.52 -6.18
N GLY A 200 -10.11 -5.85 -5.93
CA GLY A 200 -9.26 -6.10 -4.75
C GLY A 200 -8.18 -7.16 -4.97
N GLY A 201 -8.05 -7.70 -6.18
CA GLY A 201 -7.01 -8.66 -6.57
C GLY A 201 -5.59 -8.07 -6.69
N PRO A 202 -4.63 -8.83 -7.25
CA PRO A 202 -3.23 -8.41 -7.38
C PRO A 202 -3.01 -7.10 -8.16
N ILE A 203 -3.81 -6.81 -9.19
CA ILE A 203 -3.68 -5.58 -9.98
C ILE A 203 -4.17 -4.40 -9.15
N THR A 204 -5.36 -4.51 -8.57
CA THR A 204 -5.92 -3.51 -7.63
C THR A 204 -4.94 -3.20 -6.49
N LYS A 205 -4.34 -4.23 -5.89
CA LYS A 205 -3.33 -4.06 -4.83
C LYS A 205 -2.08 -3.34 -5.31
N SER A 206 -1.68 -3.53 -6.57
CA SER A 206 -0.52 -2.85 -7.16
C SER A 206 -0.81 -1.38 -7.41
N VAL A 207 -2.02 -1.04 -7.88
CA VAL A 207 -2.47 0.36 -8.03
C VAL A 207 -2.63 1.03 -6.65
N SER A 208 -3.26 0.35 -5.70
CA SER A 208 -3.39 0.81 -4.31
C SER A 208 -2.02 1.09 -3.68
N MET A 209 -1.06 0.18 -3.85
CA MET A 209 0.32 0.33 -3.40
C MET A 209 1.01 1.55 -4.01
N PHE A 210 0.89 1.74 -5.32
CA PHE A 210 1.42 2.90 -6.03
C PHE A 210 0.82 4.21 -5.49
N THR A 211 -0.50 4.29 -5.36
CA THR A 211 -1.16 5.51 -4.88
C THR A 211 -0.88 5.80 -3.41
N LEU A 212 -0.77 4.78 -2.56
CA LEU A 212 -0.35 4.92 -1.16
C LEU A 212 1.10 5.39 -1.03
N ALA A 213 1.99 4.91 -1.91
CA ALA A 213 3.37 5.38 -1.97
C ALA A 213 3.43 6.89 -2.27
N LEU A 214 2.65 7.35 -3.25
CA LEU A 214 2.56 8.79 -3.57
C LEU A 214 1.97 9.60 -2.43
N MET A 215 0.96 9.08 -1.76
CA MET A 215 0.35 9.71 -0.58
C MET A 215 1.36 9.87 0.57
N ASN A 216 2.24 8.88 0.78
CA ASN A 216 3.32 8.96 1.78
C ASN A 216 4.35 10.06 1.46
N GLU A 217 4.47 10.45 0.20
CA GLU A 217 5.31 11.57 -0.26
C GLU A 217 4.54 12.90 -0.35
N GLY A 218 3.30 12.95 0.15
CA GLY A 218 2.49 14.16 0.18
C GLY A 218 1.73 14.45 -1.12
N ILE A 219 1.65 13.48 -2.04
CA ILE A 219 0.85 13.58 -3.27
C ILE A 219 -0.44 12.78 -3.07
N TYR A 220 -1.51 13.46 -2.70
CA TYR A 220 -2.74 12.85 -2.19
C TYR A 220 -3.74 12.50 -3.30
N GLU A 221 -3.72 13.24 -4.41
CA GLU A 221 -4.70 13.20 -5.49
C GLU A 221 -4.85 11.78 -6.09
N PRO A 222 -3.76 11.05 -6.41
CA PRO A 222 -3.87 9.70 -6.97
C PRO A 222 -4.56 8.72 -6.02
N ASN A 223 -4.31 8.82 -4.70
CA ASN A 223 -5.02 7.97 -3.74
C ASN A 223 -6.49 8.35 -3.65
N GLY A 224 -6.80 9.66 -3.68
CA GLY A 224 -8.17 10.16 -3.75
C GLY A 224 -8.95 9.57 -4.94
N MET A 225 -8.38 9.64 -6.15
CA MET A 225 -8.96 9.02 -7.36
C MET A 225 -9.19 7.52 -7.16
N PHE A 226 -8.20 6.81 -6.63
CA PHE A 226 -8.32 5.37 -6.36
C PHE A 226 -9.45 5.06 -5.37
N ARG A 227 -9.66 5.87 -4.33
CA ARG A 227 -10.77 5.66 -3.37
C ARG A 227 -12.15 5.86 -3.99
N ILE A 228 -12.27 6.74 -4.97
CA ILE A 228 -13.50 6.89 -5.77
C ILE A 228 -13.71 5.63 -6.63
N ALA A 229 -12.66 5.17 -7.32
CA ALA A 229 -12.73 3.98 -8.16
C ALA A 229 -13.20 2.73 -7.38
N VAL A 230 -12.70 2.51 -6.16
CA VAL A 230 -13.08 1.38 -5.30
C VAL A 230 -14.59 1.31 -5.01
N ALA A 231 -15.24 2.47 -4.87
CA ALA A 231 -16.65 2.55 -4.50
C ALA A 231 -17.60 2.35 -5.70
N ILE A 232 -17.15 2.64 -6.91
CA ILE A 232 -18.00 2.67 -8.11
C ILE A 232 -18.57 1.28 -8.48
N PRO A 233 -17.80 0.19 -8.56
CA PRO A 233 -18.35 -1.12 -8.93
C PRO A 233 -19.52 -1.58 -8.03
N PRO A 234 -19.37 -1.67 -6.69
CA PRO A 234 -20.46 -2.09 -5.81
C PRO A 234 -21.67 -1.14 -5.82
N ILE A 235 -21.46 0.18 -5.79
CA ILE A 235 -22.56 1.16 -5.80
C ILE A 235 -23.28 1.15 -7.14
N GLY A 236 -22.54 1.07 -8.25
CA GLY A 236 -23.09 1.00 -9.59
C GLY A 236 -23.95 -0.25 -9.80
N ILE A 237 -23.51 -1.40 -9.29
CA ILE A 237 -24.31 -2.63 -9.30
C ILE A 237 -25.60 -2.46 -8.48
N PHE A 238 -25.50 -1.93 -7.26
CA PHE A 238 -26.67 -1.64 -6.43
C PHE A 238 -27.69 -0.76 -7.16
N LEU A 239 -27.25 0.37 -7.71
CA LEU A 239 -28.10 1.27 -8.47
C LEU A 239 -28.70 0.59 -9.72
N ALA A 240 -27.92 -0.23 -10.42
CA ALA A 240 -28.41 -0.98 -11.58
C ALA A 240 -29.57 -1.92 -11.19
N THR A 241 -29.48 -2.59 -10.04
CA THR A 241 -30.58 -3.44 -9.53
C THR A 241 -31.84 -2.66 -9.17
N LEU A 242 -31.71 -1.40 -8.73
CA LEU A 242 -32.83 -0.52 -8.42
C LEU A 242 -33.52 0.02 -9.67
N PHE A 243 -32.74 0.47 -10.66
CA PHE A 243 -33.28 1.07 -11.90
C PHE A 243 -33.76 0.03 -12.91
N PHE A 244 -33.10 -1.13 -12.97
CA PHE A 244 -33.38 -2.17 -13.97
C PHE A 244 -33.84 -3.47 -13.34
N LYS A 245 -34.73 -3.41 -12.34
CA LYS A 245 -35.24 -4.56 -11.55
C LYS A 245 -35.60 -5.80 -12.38
N LYS A 246 -36.15 -5.63 -13.59
CA LYS A 246 -36.54 -6.73 -14.49
C LYS A 246 -35.36 -7.52 -15.08
N LYS A 247 -34.14 -6.99 -15.00
CA LYS A 247 -32.91 -7.62 -15.49
C LYS A 247 -32.18 -8.44 -14.40
N PHE A 248 -32.64 -8.39 -13.15
CA PHE A 248 -31.99 -9.01 -12.00
C PHE A 248 -32.97 -9.93 -11.27
N THR A 249 -32.45 -11.03 -10.73
CA THR A 249 -33.25 -11.92 -9.89
C THR A 249 -33.59 -11.26 -8.54
N GLU A 250 -34.44 -11.89 -7.74
CA GLU A 250 -34.68 -11.44 -6.36
C GLU A 250 -33.42 -11.57 -5.50
N GLY A 251 -32.73 -12.71 -5.60
CA GLY A 251 -31.45 -12.92 -4.90
C GLY A 251 -30.36 -11.93 -5.30
N ASP A 252 -30.28 -11.54 -6.57
CA ASP A 252 -29.34 -10.49 -7.02
C ASP A 252 -29.63 -9.14 -6.37
N ARG A 253 -30.91 -8.78 -6.24
CA ARG A 253 -31.33 -7.51 -5.62
C ARG A 253 -31.00 -7.48 -4.13
N ASP A 254 -31.22 -8.58 -3.42
CA ASP A 254 -30.89 -8.69 -2.00
C ASP A 254 -29.38 -8.64 -1.77
N ALA A 255 -28.60 -9.36 -2.58
CA ALA A 255 -27.14 -9.33 -2.53
C ALA A 255 -26.58 -7.94 -2.88
N ALA A 256 -27.22 -7.22 -3.81
CA ALA A 256 -26.76 -5.91 -4.25
C ALA A 256 -26.91 -4.84 -3.17
N VAL A 257 -27.85 -4.97 -2.23
CA VAL A 257 -27.96 -4.09 -1.06
C VAL A 257 -26.68 -4.19 -0.21
N ALA A 258 -26.24 -5.42 0.08
CA ALA A 258 -25.01 -5.64 0.82
C ALA A 258 -23.78 -5.12 0.03
N ALA A 259 -23.73 -5.35 -1.28
CA ALA A 259 -22.69 -4.80 -2.15
C ALA A 259 -22.64 -3.26 -2.10
N GLY A 260 -23.78 -2.58 -2.23
CA GLY A 260 -23.85 -1.12 -2.16
C GLY A 260 -23.32 -0.57 -0.84
N ILE A 261 -23.68 -1.19 0.29
CA ILE A 261 -23.15 -0.81 1.62
C ILE A 261 -21.63 -0.99 1.69
N MET A 262 -21.12 -2.12 1.19
CA MET A 262 -19.67 -2.38 1.10
C MET A 262 -18.98 -1.29 0.26
N GLY A 263 -19.57 -0.87 -0.85
CA GLY A 263 -19.07 0.22 -1.68
C GLY A 263 -18.96 1.55 -0.95
N CYS A 264 -19.97 1.91 -0.15
CA CYS A 264 -19.97 3.15 0.65
C CYS A 264 -18.84 3.21 1.69
N ILE A 265 -18.29 2.07 2.10
CA ILE A 265 -17.15 1.99 3.04
C ILE A 265 -15.83 1.62 2.35
N GLY A 266 -15.78 1.66 1.01
CA GLY A 266 -14.57 1.41 0.23
C GLY A 266 -14.17 -0.06 0.16
N ILE A 267 -15.14 -0.98 0.12
CA ILE A 267 -14.96 -2.40 -0.11
C ILE A 267 -15.56 -2.76 -1.47
N THR A 268 -14.69 -3.03 -2.44
CA THR A 268 -15.02 -3.35 -3.84
C THR A 268 -15.42 -4.81 -4.03
N GLU A 269 -14.97 -5.70 -3.14
CA GLU A 269 -15.12 -7.16 -3.24
C GLU A 269 -16.60 -7.61 -3.27
N GLY A 270 -17.52 -6.78 -2.78
CA GLY A 270 -18.96 -6.99 -2.89
C GLY A 270 -19.44 -7.13 -4.35
N ALA A 271 -18.68 -6.64 -5.33
CA ALA A 271 -18.96 -6.76 -6.75
C ALA A 271 -18.57 -8.13 -7.35
N ILE A 272 -17.71 -8.92 -6.69
CA ILE A 272 -17.17 -10.17 -7.24
C ILE A 272 -18.28 -11.15 -7.69
N PRO A 273 -19.32 -11.45 -6.89
CA PRO A 273 -20.35 -12.40 -7.31
C PRO A 273 -21.07 -11.99 -8.61
N PHE A 274 -21.26 -10.68 -8.81
CA PHE A 274 -21.88 -10.12 -10.00
C PHE A 274 -20.94 -10.18 -11.19
N VAL A 275 -19.66 -9.81 -11.02
CA VAL A 275 -18.66 -9.93 -12.10
C VAL A 275 -18.51 -11.38 -12.55
N VAL A 276 -18.57 -12.35 -11.64
CA VAL A 276 -18.49 -13.78 -11.97
C VAL A 276 -19.72 -14.24 -12.74
N SER A 277 -20.91 -13.72 -12.44
CA SER A 277 -22.15 -14.12 -13.11
C SER A 277 -22.29 -13.57 -14.54
N ASP A 278 -21.81 -12.34 -14.80
CA ASP A 278 -21.79 -11.75 -16.16
C ASP A 278 -20.57 -10.84 -16.39
N MET A 279 -19.39 -11.48 -16.47
CA MET A 279 -18.11 -10.79 -16.65
C MET A 279 -18.08 -9.92 -17.90
N LYS A 280 -18.70 -10.36 -19.01
CA LYS A 280 -18.63 -9.66 -20.29
C LYS A 280 -19.33 -8.30 -20.27
N ARG A 281 -20.36 -8.15 -19.43
CA ARG A 281 -21.10 -6.89 -19.31
C ARG A 281 -20.64 -6.07 -18.13
N ILE A 282 -20.46 -6.72 -16.98
CA ILE A 282 -20.22 -6.03 -15.71
C ILE A 282 -18.81 -5.47 -15.67
N LEU A 283 -17.77 -6.27 -15.97
CA LEU A 283 -16.39 -5.82 -15.87
C LEU A 283 -16.08 -4.61 -16.79
N PRO A 284 -16.42 -4.61 -18.09
CA PRO A 284 -16.22 -3.42 -18.93
C PRO A 284 -17.03 -2.22 -18.44
N SER A 285 -18.26 -2.43 -17.96
CA SER A 285 -19.09 -1.33 -17.46
C SER A 285 -18.52 -0.70 -16.19
N THR A 286 -17.98 -1.52 -15.28
CA THR A 286 -17.36 -1.03 -14.04
C THR A 286 -16.04 -0.33 -14.35
N MET A 287 -15.21 -0.87 -15.24
CA MET A 287 -13.95 -0.23 -15.66
C MET A 287 -14.17 1.12 -16.34
N ILE A 288 -15.19 1.23 -17.20
CA ILE A 288 -15.53 2.50 -17.84
C ILE A 288 -16.13 3.46 -16.79
N GLY A 289 -17.00 2.96 -15.92
CA GLY A 289 -17.58 3.76 -14.83
C GLY A 289 -16.50 4.34 -13.92
N THR A 290 -15.51 3.55 -13.53
CA THR A 290 -14.37 3.97 -12.69
C THR A 290 -13.42 4.91 -13.41
N ALA A 291 -13.30 4.83 -14.74
CA ALA A 291 -12.51 5.79 -15.53
C ALA A 291 -13.21 7.14 -15.71
N VAL A 292 -14.55 7.17 -15.65
CA VAL A 292 -15.36 8.38 -15.77
C VAL A 292 -15.52 9.10 -14.42
N GLY A 293 -15.71 8.34 -13.33
CA GLY A 293 -15.85 8.87 -11.97
C GLY A 293 -14.53 9.29 -11.35
#